data_AF-A0A094PDY1-F1
#
_entry.id   AF-A0A094PDY1-F1
#
_cell.length_a   1.000
_cell.length_b   1.000
_cell.length_c   1.000
_cell.angle_alpha   90.00
_cell.angle_beta   90.00
_cell.angle_gamma   90.00
#
_symmetry.space_group_name_H-M   'P 1'
#
loop_
_entity.id
_entity.type
_entity.pdbx_description
1 polymer ?
#
loop_
_entity_poly.entity_id
_entity_poly.type
_entity_poly.pdbx_seq_one_letter_code
_entity_poly.pdbx_strand_id
1 'polypeptide(L)' 'MSIQELGTQSQVEVEMITCVIDGFEITVPKGTLVIRAAEKLGIQIPRFCDHPLLAPAGACRQCLVDIEINRKWNDR' A
#
# COMPACT_ATOMS: atom_id res chain seq x y z
N MET A 1 4.42 46.67 -7.15
CA MET A 1 4.70 45.37 -7.77
C MET A 1 5.08 44.38 -6.67
N SER A 2 4.09 43.75 -6.05
CA SER A 2 4.27 42.61 -5.12
C SER A 2 2.89 42.06 -4.81
N ILE A 3 2.55 40.96 -5.47
CA ILE A 3 1.50 40.06 -5.00
C ILE A 3 2.18 38.71 -4.81
N GLN A 4 2.38 38.37 -3.55
CA GLN A 4 3.03 37.15 -3.10
C GLN A 4 2.06 35.98 -3.28
N GLU A 5 2.62 34.89 -3.78
CA GLU A 5 1.99 33.60 -4.04
C GLU A 5 1.43 33.01 -2.74
N LEU A 6 0.13 32.71 -2.71
CA LEU A 6 -0.49 31.94 -1.64
C LEU A 6 -0.60 30.49 -2.10
N GLY A 7 0.50 29.76 -1.92
CA GLY A 7 0.54 28.31 -2.06
C GLY A 7 -0.31 27.65 -0.99
N THR A 8 -1.32 26.89 -1.42
CA THR A 8 -2.14 26.06 -0.54
C THR A 8 -1.31 24.88 -0.04
N GLN A 9 -0.75 25.00 1.16
CA GLN A 9 -0.12 23.89 1.87
C GLN A 9 -1.17 23.14 2.70
N SER A 10 -1.85 22.18 2.07
CA SER A 10 -2.73 21.26 2.79
C SER A 10 -1.92 20.04 3.22
N GLN A 11 -1.54 19.99 4.50
CA GLN A 11 -0.87 18.84 5.11
C GLN A 11 -1.86 17.68 5.22
N VAL A 12 -1.64 16.61 4.45
CA VAL A 12 -2.42 15.37 4.58
C VAL A 12 -1.83 14.59 5.76
N GLU A 13 -2.56 14.49 6.86
CA GLU A 13 -2.17 13.67 8.01
C GLU A 13 -2.21 12.19 7.61
N VAL A 14 -1.04 11.54 7.59
CA VAL A 14 -0.90 10.17 7.08
C VAL A 14 -0.97 9.18 8.24
N GLU A 15 -2.12 8.54 8.40
CA GLU A 15 -2.33 7.47 9.40
C GLU A 15 -1.43 6.27 9.07
N MET A 16 -0.64 5.81 10.04
CA MET A 16 0.29 4.68 9.89
C MET A 16 -0.33 3.40 10.45
N ILE A 17 -0.17 2.28 9.74
CA ILE A 17 -0.66 0.96 10.14
C ILE A 17 0.50 -0.02 10.20
N THR A 18 0.46 -0.93 11.18
CA THR A 18 1.43 -2.02 11.32
C THR A 18 0.82 -3.32 10.84
N CYS A 19 1.55 -4.06 10.01
CA CYS A 19 1.17 -5.39 9.55
C CYS A 19 2.39 -6.33 9.56
N VAL A 20 2.12 -7.64 9.48
CA VAL A 20 3.14 -8.68 9.37
C VAL A 20 3.08 -9.25 7.96
N ILE A 21 4.21 -9.29 7.26
CA ILE A 21 4.35 -9.86 5.91
C ILE A 21 5.47 -10.89 5.95
N ASP A 22 5.19 -12.14 5.60
CA ASP A 22 6.14 -13.27 5.62
C ASP A 22 6.93 -13.40 6.94
N GLY A 23 6.28 -13.07 8.06
CA GLY A 23 6.88 -13.12 9.41
C GLY A 23 7.66 -11.85 9.82
N PHE A 24 7.75 -10.84 8.95
CA PHE A 24 8.40 -9.57 9.25
C PHE A 24 7.38 -8.48 9.58
N GLU A 25 7.57 -7.78 10.69
CA GLU A 25 6.78 -6.60 11.05
C GLU A 25 7.16 -5.39 10.21
N ILE A 26 6.16 -4.69 9.68
CA ILE A 26 6.35 -3.45 8.93
C ILE A 26 5.24 -2.43 9.23
N THR A 27 5.63 -1.16 9.31
CA THR A 27 4.70 -0.04 9.43
C THR A 27 4.66 0.74 8.12
N VAL A 28 3.47 0.85 7.54
CA VAL A 28 3.23 1.55 6.27
C VAL A 28 2.07 2.54 6.40
N PRO A 29 2.02 3.59 5.57
CA PRO A 29 0.88 4.49 5.57
C PRO A 29 -0.38 3.75 5.11
N LYS A 30 -1.51 4.10 5.71
CA LYS A 30 -2.81 3.53 5.36
C LYS A 30 -3.12 3.78 3.89
N GLY A 31 -3.67 2.76 3.23
CA GLY A 31 -3.90 2.76 1.78
C GLY A 31 -2.70 2.32 0.95
N THR A 32 -1.56 1.98 1.56
CA THR A 32 -0.46 1.31 0.86
C THR A 32 -0.90 -0.07 0.38
N LEU A 33 -0.59 -0.38 -0.88
CA LEU A 33 -0.81 -1.72 -1.44
C LEU A 33 0.12 -2.74 -0.78
N VAL A 34 -0.37 -3.95 -0.54
CA VAL A 34 0.41 -5.05 0.05
C VAL A 34 1.71 -5.31 -0.74
N ILE A 35 1.65 -5.25 -2.08
CA ILE A 35 2.82 -5.40 -2.96
C ILE A 35 3.90 -4.35 -2.64
N ARG A 36 3.52 -3.10 -2.38
CA ARG A 36 4.46 -2.01 -2.08
C ARG A 36 5.02 -2.10 -0.67
N ALA A 37 4.25 -2.63 0.27
CA ALA A 37 4.74 -2.95 1.60
C ALA A 37 5.77 -4.09 1.55
N ALA A 38 5.48 -5.16 0.79
CA ALA A 38 6.38 -6.29 0.59
C ALA A 38 7.70 -5.88 -0.10
N GLU A 39 7.64 -5.00 -1.12
CA GLU A 39 8.84 -4.47 -1.79
C GLU A 39 9.79 -3.72 -0.83
N LYS A 40 9.26 -3.03 0.19
CA LYS A 40 10.09 -2.35 1.21
C LYS A 40 10.88 -3.33 2.08
N LEU A 41 10.38 -4.56 2.22
CA LEU A 41 11.06 -5.67 2.91
C LEU A 41 12.00 -6.44 1.97
N GLY A 42 12.07 -6.08 0.68
CA GLY A 42 12.83 -6.79 -0.34
C GLY A 42 12.13 -8.01 -0.92
N ILE A 43 10.87 -8.27 -0.54
CA ILE A 43 10.07 -9.39 -1.05
C ILE A 43 9.53 -9.01 -2.43
N GLN A 44 9.97 -9.75 -3.46
CA GLN A 44 9.59 -9.49 -4.85
C GLN A 44 8.36 -10.32 -5.23
N ILE A 45 7.23 -9.66 -5.44
CA ILE A 45 5.99 -10.28 -5.90
C ILE A 45 5.85 -10.08 -7.41
N PRO A 46 5.71 -11.14 -8.22
CA PRO A 46 5.59 -11.01 -9.67
C PRO A 46 4.31 -10.25 -10.04
N ARG A 47 4.46 -9.20 -10.84
CA ARG A 47 3.36 -8.36 -11.33
C ARG A 47 3.58 -7.96 -12.79
N PHE A 48 2.53 -8.08 -13.60
CA PHE A 48 2.51 -7.58 -14.98
C PHE A 48 1.62 -6.34 -15.16
N CYS A 49 0.54 -6.23 -14.40
CA CYS A 49 -0.47 -5.19 -14.58
C CYS A 49 -0.35 -3.99 -13.63
N ASP A 50 0.68 -3.94 -12.78
CA ASP A 50 0.88 -2.85 -11.81
C ASP A 50 2.11 -2.01 -12.13
N HIS A 51 1.91 -0.70 -12.22
CA HIS A 51 2.92 0.31 -12.53
C HIS A 51 2.71 1.55 -11.63
N PRO A 52 3.77 2.13 -11.03
CA PRO A 52 3.64 3.16 -9.98
C PRO A 52 2.99 4.47 -10.42
N LEU A 53 3.01 4.77 -11.72
CA LEU A 53 2.39 5.99 -12.28
C LEU A 53 0.93 5.78 -12.73
N LEU A 54 0.41 4.57 -12.61
CA LEU A 54 -0.95 4.22 -13.05
C LEU A 54 -1.77 3.76 -11.84
N ALA A 55 -3.10 3.81 -11.99
CA ALA A 55 -3.98 3.21 -11.01
C ALA A 55 -3.74 1.69 -10.96
N PRO A 56 -3.78 1.08 -9.76
CA PRO A 56 -3.58 -0.36 -9.61
C PRO A 56 -4.63 -1.15 -10.40
N ALA A 57 -4.18 -2.12 -11.20
CA ALA A 57 -5.06 -3.02 -11.93
C ALA A 57 -4.91 -4.46 -11.40
N GLY A 58 -6.04 -5.17 -11.26
CA GLY A 58 -6.09 -6.58 -10.80
C GLY A 58 -6.12 -7.61 -11.94
N ALA A 59 -5.66 -7.26 -13.14
CA ALA A 59 -5.88 -8.06 -14.35
C ALA A 59 -5.05 -9.36 -14.40
N CYS A 60 -3.80 -9.35 -13.95
CA CYS A 60 -2.89 -10.49 -14.12
C CYS A 60 -2.99 -11.56 -13.02
N ARG A 61 -3.51 -11.21 -11.84
CA ARG A 61 -3.62 -12.08 -10.65
C ARG A 61 -2.33 -12.83 -10.24
N GLN A 62 -1.15 -12.39 -10.71
CA GLN A 62 0.13 -12.98 -10.31
C GLN A 62 0.55 -12.58 -8.90
N CYS A 63 0.02 -11.47 -8.40
CA CYS A 63 0.27 -10.96 -7.06
C CYS A 63 -0.70 -11.51 -6.00
N LEU A 64 -1.29 -12.69 -6.23
CA LEU A 64 -2.14 -13.32 -5.23
C LEU A 64 -1.31 -13.70 -4.01
N VAL A 65 -1.83 -13.35 -2.84
CA VAL A 65 -1.22 -13.63 -1.54
C VAL A 65 -2.28 -14.22 -0.62
N ASP A 66 -1.86 -15.04 0.32
CA ASP A 66 -2.74 -15.51 1.38
C ASP A 66 -2.75 -14.51 2.54
N ILE A 67 -3.88 -14.39 3.23
CA ILE A 67 -4.06 -13.41 4.30
C ILE A 67 -4.62 -14.13 5.53
N GLU A 68 -3.84 -14.13 6.60
CA GLU A 68 -4.31 -14.57 7.91
C GLU A 68 -5.07 -13.43 8.61
N ILE A 69 -6.40 -13.51 8.59
CA ILE A 69 -7.25 -12.57 9.33
C ILE A 69 -7.53 -13.18 10.71
N ASN A 70 -6.92 -12.61 11.76
CA ASN A 70 -7.14 -13.00 13.17
C ASN A 70 -8.57 -12.74 13.71
N ARG A 71 -9.54 -12.47 12.84
CA ARG A 71 -10.94 -12.19 13.18
C ARG A 71 -11.82 -13.10 12.34
N LYS A 72 -12.66 -13.89 12.99
CA LYS A 72 -13.72 -14.73 12.40
C LYS A 72 -14.46 -13.97 11.29
N TRP A 73 -14.07 -14.17 10.04
CA TRP A 73 -14.77 -13.60 8.88
C TRP A 73 -15.37 -14.68 7.98
N ASN A 74 -14.82 -15.90 7.99
CA ASN A 74 -15.29 -16.99 7.15
C ASN A 74 -16.39 -17.82 7.85
N ASP A 75 -17.59 -17.24 7.99
CA ASP A 75 -18.79 -17.96 8.46
C ASP A 75 -20.06 -17.56 7.68
N ARG A 76 -19.92 -17.20 6.39
CA ARG A 76 -21.03 -17.06 5.42
C ARG A 76 -20.58 -17.34 3.99
#